data_AF-A0A484KIZ6-F1
#
_entry.id   AF-A0A484KIZ6-F1
#
_cell.length_a   1.000
_cell.length_b   1.000
_cell.length_c   1.000
_cell.angle_alpha   90.00
_cell.angle_beta   90.00
_cell.angle_gamma   90.00
#
_symmetry.space_group_name_H-M   'P 1'
#
loop_
_entity.id
_entity.type
_entity.pdbx_description
1 polymer ?
#
loop_
_entity_poly.entity_id
_entity_poly.type
_entity_poly.pdbx_seq_one_letter_code
_entity_poly.pdbx_strand_id
1 'polypeptide(L)'
;MKLDLRKAYDSVSWKSLLQIMDALKFPNKFIDWIRFCVTSAAYSVLLDDDLIVACRGDLPSIDCVLAGLNHFKQTTSLQLNYDKSQVYVGGVSDTILESILHKTNMSLGSFPFRYLGAPISDSRISEKECDKLVEKMSLKITSWATKHLSYAGRTKLINSVLYGIANFWSRIFVLPNSVMRKVMALCRNFLWSSGPVHRRCPLIKWEEVCLPKQEGGLGLKNLLFWNQACSMKLLWDIANKKDSLWVRWVHSKYLKQGTIWECNVKNDDCYYWKKLIQNRRLFVGMNTANGYTVKEGYNWLKGIRMKVDWAEVVWSRWLIPLRNWRRRWSWEEAGNRNGAWLHTLQHVAILSGRLETRRFIRAKESRRNLHFGVLVKLLVYHLRVKG
;
A
#
# COMPACT_ATOMS: atom_id res chain seq x y z
N MET A 1 2.82 22.90 14.23
CA MET A 1 2.22 23.86 13.29
C MET A 1 2.13 23.22 11.91
N LYS A 2 0.95 23.23 11.29
CA LYS A 2 0.77 22.89 9.88
C LYS A 2 0.75 24.19 9.09
N LEU A 3 1.65 24.31 8.14
CA LEU A 3 1.86 25.51 7.34
C LEU A 3 1.50 25.21 5.89
N ASP A 4 0.76 26.12 5.28
CA ASP A 4 0.42 26.14 3.86
C ASP A 4 0.97 27.43 3.26
N LEU A 5 1.62 27.34 2.10
CA LEU A 5 2.16 28.50 1.40
C LEU A 5 1.13 29.06 0.41
N ARG A 6 0.98 30.38 0.39
CA ARG A 6 0.03 31.07 -0.49
C ARG A 6 0.58 31.08 -1.90
N LYS A 7 -0.06 30.31 -2.81
CA LYS A 7 0.23 30.32 -4.25
C LYS A 7 1.74 30.34 -4.51
N ALA A 8 2.43 29.29 -4.07
CA ALA A 8 3.89 29.25 -4.10
C ALA A 8 4.44 29.62 -5.49
N TYR A 9 3.76 29.19 -6.56
CA TYR A 9 4.20 29.44 -7.93
C TYR A 9 4.02 30.89 -8.42
N ASP A 10 2.99 31.60 -7.94
CA ASP A 10 2.73 32.99 -8.35
C ASP A 10 3.60 33.98 -7.54
N SER A 11 4.18 33.54 -6.43
CA SER A 11 4.83 34.41 -5.43
C SER A 11 6.33 34.18 -5.25
N VAL A 12 6.89 33.10 -5.80
CA VAL A 12 8.34 32.83 -5.72
C VAL A 12 9.14 33.88 -6.50
N SER A 13 10.14 34.43 -5.84
CA SER A 13 11.18 35.22 -6.51
C SER A 13 12.05 34.31 -7.39
N TRP A 14 11.93 34.47 -8.71
CA TRP A 14 12.75 33.74 -9.69
C TRP A 14 14.25 34.03 -9.53
N LYS A 15 14.61 35.23 -9.08
CA LYS A 15 15.99 35.59 -8.76
C LYS A 15 16.52 34.72 -7.61
N SER A 16 15.71 34.53 -6.58
CA SER A 16 16.07 33.70 -5.42
C SER A 16 16.19 32.23 -5.81
N LEU A 17 15.30 31.72 -6.68
CA LEU A 17 15.40 30.37 -7.23
C LEU A 17 16.72 30.14 -7.97
N LEU A 18 17.11 31.05 -8.87
CA LEU A 18 18.35 30.95 -9.62
C LEU A 18 19.60 31.04 -8.73
N GLN A 19 19.56 31.91 -7.70
CA GLN A 19 20.64 31.99 -6.70
C GLN A 19 20.77 30.70 -5.89
N ILE A 20 19.66 30.06 -5.52
CA ILE A 20 19.67 28.77 -4.83
C ILE A 20 20.26 27.67 -5.74
N MET A 21 19.87 27.62 -7.01
CA MET A 21 20.42 26.65 -7.96
C MET A 21 21.93 26.80 -8.16
N ASP A 22 22.41 28.05 -8.21
CA ASP A 22 23.84 28.37 -8.30
C ASP A 22 24.59 27.96 -7.01
N ALA A 23 24.03 28.28 -5.84
CA ALA A 23 24.60 27.87 -4.55
C ALA A 23 24.64 26.35 -4.36
N LEU A 24 23.67 25.62 -4.92
CA LEU A 24 23.62 24.15 -4.95
C LEU A 24 24.53 23.55 -6.04
N LYS A 25 25.29 24.37 -6.78
CA LYS A 25 26.23 23.98 -7.83
C LYS A 25 25.60 23.17 -8.97
N PHE A 26 24.39 23.54 -9.39
CA PHE A 26 23.81 22.98 -10.61
C PHE A 26 24.63 23.40 -11.83
N PRO A 27 24.72 22.59 -12.90
CA PRO A 27 25.44 22.97 -14.11
C PRO A 27 24.87 24.26 -14.72
N ASN A 28 25.74 25.21 -15.10
CA ASN A 28 25.32 26.52 -15.65
C ASN A 28 24.35 26.38 -16.82
N LYS A 29 24.58 25.41 -17.72
CA LYS A 29 23.69 25.11 -18.85
C LYS A 29 22.26 24.77 -18.41
N PHE A 30 22.10 24.07 -17.29
CA PHE A 30 20.80 23.75 -16.71
C PHE A 30 20.14 24.96 -16.06
N ILE A 31 20.92 25.78 -15.36
CA ILE A 31 20.43 27.06 -14.79
C ILE A 31 19.95 27.99 -15.91
N ASP A 32 20.67 28.06 -17.03
CA ASP A 32 20.29 28.88 -18.18
C ASP A 32 19.01 28.37 -18.86
N TRP A 33 18.82 27.04 -18.95
CA TRP A 33 17.55 26.47 -19.40
C TRP A 33 16.38 26.84 -18.50
N ILE A 34 16.54 26.70 -17.18
CA ILE A 34 15.48 27.07 -16.23
C ILE A 34 15.21 28.58 -16.27
N ARG A 35 16.26 29.41 -16.34
CA ARG A 35 16.15 30.86 -16.52
C ARG A 35 15.31 31.17 -17.77
N PHE A 36 15.63 30.54 -18.90
CA PHE A 36 14.88 30.70 -20.15
C PHE A 36 13.42 30.23 -20.01
N CYS A 37 13.16 29.07 -19.40
CA CYS A 37 11.80 28.57 -19.20
C CYS A 37 10.94 29.50 -18.34
N VAL A 38 11.51 30.08 -17.29
CA VAL A 38 10.82 30.96 -16.35
C VAL A 38 10.59 32.36 -16.95
N THR A 39 11.52 32.87 -17.79
CA THR A 39 11.36 34.19 -18.44
C THR A 39 10.56 34.15 -19.73
N SER A 40 10.48 33.00 -20.41
CA SER A 40 9.94 32.92 -21.78
C SER A 40 8.52 32.32 -21.86
N ALA A 41 8.00 31.71 -20.80
CA ALA A 41 6.68 31.11 -20.83
C ALA A 41 6.01 30.98 -19.46
N ALA A 42 4.68 31.13 -19.45
CA ALA A 42 3.83 30.88 -18.29
C ALA A 42 3.66 29.37 -18.05
N TYR A 43 4.67 28.72 -17.47
CA TYR A 43 4.57 27.34 -17.00
C TYR A 43 4.53 27.27 -15.47
N SER A 44 3.62 26.47 -14.93
CA SER A 44 3.58 26.11 -13.52
C SER A 44 4.36 24.80 -13.29
N VAL A 45 5.38 24.86 -12.42
CA VAL A 45 6.13 23.69 -11.93
C VAL A 45 5.51 23.26 -10.61
N LEU A 46 5.15 21.99 -10.44
CA LEU A 46 4.50 21.48 -9.21
C LEU A 46 5.54 21.05 -8.15
N LEU A 47 5.58 21.74 -7.02
CA LEU A 47 6.27 21.39 -5.77
C LEU A 47 5.26 21.38 -4.61
N ASP A 48 5.36 20.45 -3.67
CA ASP A 48 4.38 20.28 -2.58
C ASP A 48 4.45 21.44 -1.56
N ASP A 49 3.30 22.02 -1.19
CA ASP A 49 3.19 23.26 -0.37
C ASP A 49 2.91 23.00 1.12
N ASP A 50 2.70 21.73 1.50
CA ASP A 50 2.25 21.30 2.82
C ASP A 50 3.45 21.02 3.76
N LEU A 51 3.72 21.91 4.73
CA LEU A 51 4.81 21.77 5.71
C LEU A 51 4.28 21.53 7.13
N ILE A 52 4.90 20.59 7.86
CA ILE A 52 4.67 20.44 9.31
C ILE A 52 5.94 20.81 10.07
N VAL A 53 5.82 21.78 10.97
CA VAL A 53 6.86 22.16 11.91
C VAL A 53 6.48 21.70 13.30
N ALA A 54 7.32 20.86 13.90
CA ALA A 54 7.18 20.42 15.29
C ALA A 54 8.24 21.12 16.14
N CYS A 55 7.80 21.78 17.21
CA CYS A 55 8.63 22.47 18.19
C CYS A 55 8.06 22.26 19.60
N ARG A 56 8.81 22.65 20.62
CA ARG A 56 8.32 22.66 22.01
C ARG A 56 7.27 23.76 22.16
N GLY A 57 6.26 23.51 22.99
CA GLY A 57 5.11 24.41 23.22
C GLY A 57 5.42 25.58 24.14
N ASP A 58 6.57 26.23 23.97
CA ASP A 58 7.00 27.41 24.72
C ASP A 58 7.20 28.60 23.77
N LEU A 59 6.99 29.81 24.28
CA LEU A 59 7.06 31.04 23.49
C LEU A 59 8.42 31.25 22.80
N PRO A 60 9.57 31.01 23.44
CA PRO A 60 10.88 31.15 22.78
C PRO A 60 11.05 30.24 21.55
N SER A 61 10.60 28.97 21.64
CA SER A 61 10.65 28.04 20.51
C SER A 61 9.77 28.52 19.35
N ILE A 62 8.58 29.04 19.64
CA ILE A 62 7.67 29.58 18.63
C ILE A 62 8.27 30.82 17.98
N ASP A 63 8.87 31.72 18.76
CA ASP A 63 9.51 32.93 18.23
C ASP A 63 10.68 32.59 17.30
N CYS A 64 11.49 31.57 17.64
CA CYS A 64 12.56 31.07 16.77
C CYS A 64 12.01 30.53 15.44
N VAL A 65 10.93 29.75 15.47
CA VAL A 65 10.28 29.23 14.26
C VAL A 65 9.73 30.37 13.40
N LEU A 66 9.05 31.35 14.00
CA LEU A 66 8.50 32.51 13.29
C LEU A 66 9.61 33.39 12.70
N ALA A 67 10.72 33.58 13.41
CA ALA A 67 11.89 34.29 12.90
C ALA A 67 12.47 33.58 11.66
N GLY A 68 12.60 32.25 11.71
CA GLY A 68 13.04 31.45 10.56
C GLY A 68 12.08 31.55 9.37
N LEU A 69 10.77 31.50 9.61
CA LEU A 69 9.75 31.65 8.56
C LEU A 69 9.75 33.07 7.96
N ASN A 70 9.97 34.10 8.78
CA ASN A 70 10.09 35.48 8.31
C ASN A 70 11.36 35.68 7.47
N HIS A 71 12.48 35.12 7.89
CA HIS A 71 13.70 35.13 7.09
C HIS A 71 13.49 34.41 5.74
N PHE A 72 12.87 33.23 5.78
CA PHE A 72 12.52 32.48 4.56
C PHE A 72 11.61 33.30 3.63
N LYS A 73 10.59 33.97 4.17
CA LYS A 73 9.71 34.88 3.42
C LYS A 73 10.48 36.03 2.78
N GLN A 74 11.42 36.65 3.49
CA GLN A 74 12.25 37.74 2.96
C GLN A 74 13.14 37.28 1.81
N THR A 75 13.70 36.06 1.90
CA THR A 75 14.61 35.54 0.86
C THR A 75 13.85 35.01 -0.36
N THR A 76 12.74 34.29 -0.16
CA THR A 76 12.05 33.58 -1.25
C THR A 76 10.82 34.30 -1.79
N SER A 77 10.34 35.34 -1.08
CA SER A 77 9.06 36.02 -1.28
C SER A 77 7.82 35.14 -1.06
N LEU A 78 7.99 33.90 -0.61
CA LEU A 78 6.89 32.99 -0.29
C LEU A 78 6.17 33.43 0.98
N GLN A 79 4.86 33.56 0.90
CA GLN A 79 4.03 33.96 2.03
C GLN A 79 3.26 32.78 2.60
N LEU A 80 3.11 32.75 3.92
CA LEU A 80 2.21 31.81 4.58
C LEU A 80 0.75 32.17 4.27
N ASN A 81 -0.04 31.13 4.07
CA ASN A 81 -1.47 31.22 3.97
C ASN A 81 -2.09 30.99 5.35
N TYR A 82 -2.37 32.07 6.08
CA TYR A 82 -2.89 32.00 7.45
C TYR A 82 -4.29 31.37 7.52
N ASP A 83 -5.09 31.44 6.46
CA ASP A 83 -6.43 30.84 6.41
C ASP A 83 -6.39 29.31 6.40
N LYS A 84 -5.34 28.73 5.80
CA LYS A 84 -5.14 27.27 5.74
C LYS A 84 -4.13 26.75 6.76
N SER A 85 -3.25 27.62 7.26
CA SER A 85 -2.25 27.27 8.27
C SER A 85 -2.90 27.15 9.64
N GLN A 86 -2.55 26.11 10.37
CA GLN A 86 -3.18 25.76 11.63
C GLN A 86 -2.16 25.36 12.68
N VAL A 87 -2.40 25.76 13.92
CA VAL A 87 -1.61 25.34 15.08
C VAL A 87 -2.30 24.16 15.74
N TYR A 88 -1.53 23.11 16.03
CA TYR A 88 -1.98 21.96 16.78
C TYR A 88 -1.12 21.86 18.01
N VAL A 89 -1.75 21.78 19.18
CA VAL A 89 -1.08 21.72 20.49
C VAL A 89 -1.49 20.45 21.23
N GLY A 90 -0.62 19.99 22.12
CA GLY A 90 -0.91 18.94 23.08
C GLY A 90 -0.10 19.15 24.35
N GLY A 91 -0.75 19.10 25.52
CA GLY A 91 -0.09 19.23 26.83
C GLY A 91 0.42 20.63 27.17
N VAL A 92 -0.29 21.68 26.74
CA VAL A 92 0.03 23.10 27.00
C VAL A 92 -1.12 23.72 27.78
N SER A 93 -0.84 24.67 28.70
CA SER A 93 -1.88 25.39 29.45
C SER A 93 -2.64 26.38 28.54
N ASP A 94 -3.89 26.67 28.88
CA ASP A 94 -4.74 27.58 28.10
C ASP A 94 -4.13 28.98 27.96
N THR A 95 -3.43 29.46 28.99
CA THR A 95 -2.71 30.75 28.98
C THR A 95 -1.59 30.81 27.93
N ILE A 96 -0.81 29.73 27.80
CA ILE A 96 0.27 29.66 26.81
C ILE A 96 -0.34 29.44 25.42
N LEU A 97 -1.43 28.68 25.32
CA LEU A 97 -2.14 28.46 24.07
C LEU A 97 -2.63 29.77 23.46
N GLU A 98 -3.32 30.61 24.25
CA GLU A 98 -3.78 31.92 23.80
C GLU A 98 -2.63 32.81 23.34
N SER A 99 -1.51 32.78 24.10
CA SER A 99 -0.30 33.53 23.75
C SER A 99 0.31 33.06 22.40
N ILE A 100 0.31 31.75 22.14
CA ILE A 100 0.79 31.16 20.88
C ILE A 100 -0.15 31.55 19.73
N LEU A 101 -1.47 31.47 19.92
CA LEU A 101 -2.44 31.82 18.88
C LEU A 101 -2.35 33.31 18.52
N HIS A 102 -2.22 34.19 19.52
CA HIS A 102 -2.03 35.62 19.32
C HIS A 102 -0.74 35.94 18.55
N LYS A 103 0.38 35.28 18.87
CA LYS A 103 1.67 35.48 18.16
C LYS A 103 1.67 34.92 16.74
N THR A 104 1.07 33.75 16.54
CA THR A 104 1.12 33.05 15.25
C THR A 104 0.08 33.57 14.25
N ASN A 105 -0.99 34.22 14.73
CA ASN A 105 -2.13 34.66 13.92
C ASN A 105 -2.73 33.51 13.07
N MET A 106 -2.71 32.29 13.61
CA MET A 106 -3.23 31.08 12.98
C MET A 106 -4.39 30.51 13.76
N SER A 107 -5.27 29.78 13.09
CA SER A 107 -6.38 29.10 13.75
C SER A 107 -5.92 27.84 14.50
N LEU A 108 -6.62 27.52 15.59
CA LEU A 108 -6.43 26.27 16.32
C LEU A 108 -7.02 25.10 15.52
N GLY A 109 -6.20 24.13 15.19
CA GLY A 109 -6.61 22.87 14.55
C GLY A 109 -6.96 21.80 15.58
N SER A 110 -7.80 20.84 15.16
CA SER A 110 -8.18 19.68 15.97
C SER A 110 -7.66 18.37 15.38
N PHE A 111 -7.26 17.44 16.25
CA PHE A 111 -6.91 16.08 15.83
C PHE A 111 -8.19 15.25 15.59
N PRO A 112 -8.19 14.31 14.64
CA PRO A 112 -7.14 14.04 13.64
C PRO A 112 -7.25 14.94 12.40
N PHE A 113 -6.10 15.40 11.88
CA PHE A 113 -6.04 16.17 10.64
C PHE A 113 -5.37 15.39 9.50
N ARG A 114 -5.54 15.82 8.24
CA ARG A 114 -4.96 15.13 7.07
C ARG A 114 -3.67 15.81 6.62
N TYR A 115 -2.65 14.98 6.35
CA TYR A 115 -1.38 15.37 5.75
C TYR A 115 -0.96 14.33 4.71
N LEU A 116 -0.65 14.76 3.48
CA LEU A 116 -0.27 13.88 2.36
C LEU A 116 -1.23 12.69 2.14
N GLY A 117 -2.53 12.92 2.37
CA GLY A 117 -3.57 11.90 2.22
C GLY A 117 -3.72 10.90 3.38
N ALA A 118 -2.90 10.99 4.43
CA ALA A 118 -2.95 10.18 5.63
C ALA A 118 -3.44 11.00 6.85
N PRO A 119 -4.18 10.40 7.80
CA PRO A 119 -4.56 11.08 9.04
C PRO A 119 -3.38 11.13 10.02
N ILE A 120 -3.14 12.30 10.60
CA ILE A 120 -2.26 12.48 11.75
C ILE A 120 -3.16 12.62 12.98
N SER A 121 -3.02 11.66 13.89
CA SER A 121 -3.75 11.60 15.14
C SER A 121 -2.78 11.77 16.31
N ASP A 122 -3.30 12.30 17.42
CA ASP A 122 -2.61 12.39 18.71
C ASP A 122 -2.46 11.04 19.42
N SER A 123 -3.25 10.05 18.99
CA SER A 123 -3.37 8.73 19.59
C SER A 123 -3.19 7.61 18.54
N ARG A 124 -3.47 6.36 18.93
CA ARG A 124 -3.44 5.21 18.01
C ARG A 124 -4.47 5.43 16.91
N ILE A 125 -4.11 5.12 15.66
CA ILE A 125 -5.05 5.16 14.55
C ILE A 125 -6.29 4.31 14.88
N SER A 126 -7.43 4.98 14.91
CA SER A 126 -8.70 4.35 15.23
C SER A 126 -9.25 3.61 14.02
N GLU A 127 -10.18 2.68 14.27
CA GLU A 127 -10.85 1.98 13.19
C GLU A 127 -11.67 2.95 12.32
N LYS A 128 -12.25 4.00 12.94
CA LYS A 128 -12.99 5.07 12.25
C LYS A 128 -12.10 5.87 11.29
N GLU A 129 -10.88 6.19 11.69
CA GLU A 129 -9.92 6.88 10.82
C GLU A 129 -9.51 6.02 9.61
N CYS A 130 -9.50 4.69 9.79
CA CYS A 130 -9.24 3.74 8.72
C CYS A 130 -10.44 3.55 7.79
N ASP A 131 -11.66 3.99 8.15
CA ASP A 131 -12.81 3.88 7.25
C ASP A 131 -12.60 4.70 5.98
N LYS A 132 -11.84 5.80 6.03
CA LYS A 132 -11.43 6.56 4.83
C LYS A 132 -10.63 5.71 3.83
N LEU A 133 -9.80 4.78 4.32
CA LEU A 133 -9.07 3.83 3.47
C LEU A 133 -10.06 2.85 2.83
N VAL A 134 -10.95 2.28 3.63
CA VAL A 134 -11.97 1.31 3.20
C VAL A 134 -12.92 1.93 2.17
N GLU A 135 -13.36 3.17 2.40
CA GLU A 135 -14.21 3.95 1.51
C GLU A 135 -13.50 4.23 0.18
N LYS A 136 -12.25 4.72 0.21
CA LYS A 136 -11.45 4.96 -1.00
C LYS A 136 -11.32 3.70 -1.86
N MET A 137 -11.11 2.54 -1.24
CA MET A 137 -11.04 1.27 -1.95
C MET A 137 -12.42 0.84 -2.48
N SER A 138 -13.48 1.05 -1.69
CA SER A 138 -14.86 0.73 -2.08
C SER A 138 -15.33 1.56 -3.27
N LEU A 139 -15.03 2.87 -3.31
CA LEU A 139 -15.34 3.74 -4.43
C LEU A 139 -14.67 3.28 -5.73
N LYS A 140 -13.40 2.85 -5.67
CA LYS A 140 -12.71 2.26 -6.82
C LYS A 140 -13.37 0.97 -7.28
N ILE A 141 -13.72 0.09 -6.34
CA ILE A 141 -14.41 -1.18 -6.64
C ILE A 141 -15.75 -0.92 -7.32
N THR A 142 -16.58 -0.01 -6.79
CA THR A 142 -17.89 0.34 -7.36
C THR A 142 -17.75 0.91 -8.78
N SER A 143 -16.76 1.77 -9.01
CA SER A 143 -16.46 2.32 -10.34
C SER A 143 -16.04 1.24 -11.36
N TRP A 144 -15.44 0.14 -10.90
CA TRP A 144 -15.06 -0.99 -11.78
C TRP A 144 -16.13 -2.07 -11.91
N ALA A 145 -17.04 -2.16 -10.93
CA ALA A 145 -18.14 -3.11 -10.95
C ALA A 145 -19.02 -2.95 -12.20
N THR A 146 -19.14 -1.72 -12.70
CA THR A 146 -19.89 -1.37 -13.93
C THR A 146 -19.22 -1.83 -15.22
N LYS A 147 -17.92 -2.18 -15.20
CA LYS A 147 -17.10 -2.43 -16.41
C LYS A 147 -17.03 -3.89 -16.85
N HIS A 148 -17.92 -4.77 -16.35
CA HIS A 148 -17.99 -6.21 -16.70
C HIS A 148 -16.62 -6.92 -16.81
N LEU A 149 -15.74 -6.72 -15.82
CA LEU A 149 -14.38 -7.24 -15.83
C LEU A 149 -14.31 -8.76 -15.63
N SER A 150 -13.38 -9.41 -16.33
CA SER A 150 -13.02 -10.82 -16.09
C SER A 150 -12.30 -11.00 -14.75
N TYR A 151 -12.29 -12.22 -14.20
CA TYR A 151 -11.57 -12.53 -12.95
C TYR A 151 -10.06 -12.24 -13.06
N ALA A 152 -9.44 -12.52 -14.21
CA ALA A 152 -8.05 -12.17 -14.47
C ALA A 152 -7.83 -10.65 -14.42
N GLY A 153 -8.74 -9.87 -15.03
CA GLY A 153 -8.70 -8.40 -14.96
C GLY A 153 -8.86 -7.87 -13.53
N ARG A 154 -9.79 -8.42 -12.76
CA ARG A 154 -9.97 -8.06 -11.34
C ARG A 154 -8.74 -8.38 -10.50
N THR A 155 -8.15 -9.56 -10.69
CA THR A 155 -6.90 -9.96 -10.01
C THR A 155 -5.77 -8.96 -10.29
N LYS A 156 -5.65 -8.49 -11.54
CA LYS A 156 -4.67 -7.46 -11.91
C LYS A 156 -4.93 -6.13 -11.22
N LEU A 157 -6.18 -5.65 -11.20
CA LEU A 157 -6.55 -4.40 -10.50
C LEU A 157 -6.36 -4.47 -8.99
N ILE A 158 -6.64 -5.63 -8.37
CA ILE A 158 -6.35 -5.86 -6.96
C ILE A 158 -4.85 -5.67 -6.71
N ASN A 159 -4.02 -6.34 -7.51
CA ASN A 159 -2.56 -6.31 -7.34
C ASN A 159 -1.93 -4.94 -7.64
N SER A 160 -2.40 -4.21 -8.64
CA SER A 160 -1.81 -2.92 -9.03
C SER A 160 -2.36 -1.74 -8.25
N VAL A 161 -3.68 -1.66 -8.06
CA VAL A 161 -4.34 -0.47 -7.51
C VAL A 161 -4.71 -0.65 -6.05
N LEU A 162 -5.50 -1.68 -5.71
CA LEU A 162 -6.01 -1.85 -4.35
C LEU A 162 -4.89 -2.13 -3.35
N TYR A 163 -3.96 -3.00 -3.72
CA TYR A 163 -2.76 -3.22 -2.91
C TYR A 163 -1.81 -2.04 -2.91
N GLY A 164 -1.75 -1.23 -3.97
CA GLY A 164 -1.01 0.03 -3.95
C GLY A 164 -1.52 0.97 -2.85
N ILE A 165 -2.84 1.14 -2.76
CA ILE A 165 -3.50 1.95 -1.73
C ILE A 165 -3.25 1.37 -0.33
N ALA A 166 -3.48 0.07 -0.13
CA ALA A 166 -3.27 -0.57 1.18
C ALA A 166 -1.80 -0.55 1.61
N ASN A 167 -0.86 -0.72 0.67
CA ASN A 167 0.58 -0.70 0.93
C ASN A 167 1.08 0.69 1.33
N PHE A 168 0.52 1.77 0.76
CA PHE A 168 0.82 3.14 1.20
C PHE A 168 0.51 3.30 2.70
N TRP A 169 -0.69 2.90 3.12
CA TRP A 169 -1.08 2.99 4.53
C TRP A 169 -0.28 2.04 5.44
N SER A 170 0.00 0.82 5.00
CA SER A 170 0.76 -0.17 5.79
C SER A 170 2.23 0.20 6.00
N ARG A 171 2.77 1.13 5.20
CA ARG A 171 4.14 1.66 5.37
C ARG A 171 4.20 2.79 6.38
N ILE A 172 3.11 3.54 6.52
CA ILE A 172 3.01 4.70 7.43
C ILE A 172 2.51 4.26 8.80
N PHE A 173 1.50 3.40 8.83
CA PHE A 173 0.83 2.96 10.06
C PHE A 173 0.93 1.44 10.24
N VAL A 174 1.07 1.03 11.49
CA VAL A 174 0.78 -0.35 11.91
C VAL A 174 -0.74 -0.50 12.00
N LEU A 175 -1.37 -0.91 10.90
CA LEU A 175 -2.84 -0.96 10.79
C LEU A 175 -3.44 -2.04 11.72
N PRO A 176 -4.63 -1.79 12.34
CA PRO A 176 -5.33 -2.79 13.13
C PRO A 176 -5.73 -4.02 12.32
N ASN A 177 -5.66 -5.21 12.93
CA ASN A 177 -6.04 -6.46 12.27
C ASN A 177 -7.52 -6.48 11.83
N SER A 178 -8.42 -5.78 12.52
CA SER A 178 -9.83 -5.63 12.12
C SER A 178 -9.95 -4.94 10.76
N VAL A 179 -9.27 -3.81 10.59
CA VAL A 179 -9.21 -3.04 9.34
C VAL A 179 -8.60 -3.89 8.22
N MET A 180 -7.49 -4.58 8.47
CA MET A 180 -6.86 -5.42 7.46
C MET A 180 -7.78 -6.56 6.99
N ARG A 181 -8.56 -7.15 7.89
CA ARG A 181 -9.59 -8.14 7.54
C ARG A 181 -10.71 -7.54 6.71
N LYS A 182 -11.19 -6.32 7.03
CA LYS A 182 -12.17 -5.58 6.22
C LYS A 182 -11.65 -5.32 4.81
N VAL A 183 -10.41 -4.86 4.68
CA VAL A 183 -9.76 -4.61 3.38
C VAL A 183 -9.62 -5.90 2.57
N MET A 184 -9.17 -7.00 3.18
CA MET A 184 -9.11 -8.29 2.50
C MET A 184 -10.51 -8.79 2.09
N ALA A 185 -11.53 -8.57 2.91
CA ALA A 185 -12.91 -8.90 2.58
C ALA A 185 -13.40 -8.11 1.35
N LEU A 186 -13.05 -6.82 1.22
CA LEU A 186 -13.35 -6.04 0.02
C LEU A 186 -12.66 -6.61 -1.22
N CYS A 187 -11.36 -6.93 -1.15
CA CYS A 187 -10.64 -7.55 -2.27
C CYS A 187 -11.26 -8.90 -2.66
N ARG A 188 -11.66 -9.70 -1.67
CA ARG A 188 -12.34 -10.98 -1.87
C ARG A 188 -13.71 -10.81 -2.53
N ASN A 189 -14.52 -9.89 -2.03
CA ASN A 189 -15.84 -9.61 -2.60
C ASN A 189 -15.74 -9.08 -4.03
N PHE A 190 -14.78 -8.19 -4.28
CA PHE A 190 -14.52 -7.68 -5.63
C PHE A 190 -14.11 -8.79 -6.59
N LEU A 191 -13.21 -9.68 -6.16
CA LEU A 191 -12.79 -10.81 -6.98
C LEU A 191 -13.99 -11.66 -7.40
N TRP A 192 -14.80 -12.13 -6.44
CA TRP A 192 -15.88 -13.11 -6.68
C TRP A 192 -17.21 -12.51 -7.16
N SER A 193 -17.60 -11.35 -6.66
CA SER A 193 -18.94 -10.78 -6.83
C SER A 193 -18.95 -9.46 -7.61
N SER A 194 -17.81 -9.00 -8.13
CA SER A 194 -17.63 -7.71 -8.84
C SER A 194 -17.89 -6.44 -8.03
N GLY A 195 -18.63 -6.52 -6.92
CA GLY A 195 -19.02 -5.40 -6.08
C GLY A 195 -18.38 -5.43 -4.68
N PRO A 196 -18.59 -4.38 -3.88
CA PRO A 196 -18.01 -4.27 -2.53
C PRO A 196 -18.74 -5.14 -1.51
N VAL A 197 -20.06 -5.35 -1.70
CA VAL A 197 -20.91 -6.13 -0.80
C VAL A 197 -20.91 -7.60 -1.20
N HIS A 198 -20.91 -8.45 -0.18
CA HIS A 198 -20.93 -9.90 -0.33
C HIS A 198 -22.28 -10.38 -0.90
N ARG A 199 -22.27 -11.03 -2.07
CA ARG A 199 -23.47 -11.66 -2.65
C ARG A 199 -23.36 -13.18 -2.80
N ARG A 200 -22.16 -13.76 -2.72
CA ARG A 200 -21.90 -15.20 -2.91
C ARG A 200 -20.72 -15.66 -2.07
N CYS A 201 -20.85 -16.82 -1.42
CA CYS A 201 -19.75 -17.45 -0.70
C CYS A 201 -18.54 -17.66 -1.64
N PRO A 202 -17.33 -17.33 -1.18
CA PRO A 202 -16.12 -17.55 -1.95
C PRO A 202 -15.93 -19.06 -2.13
N LEU A 203 -15.58 -19.48 -3.34
CA LEU A 203 -15.38 -20.90 -3.68
C LEU A 203 -14.11 -21.48 -3.04
N ILE A 204 -13.15 -20.60 -2.73
CA ILE A 204 -11.80 -20.96 -2.27
C ILE A 204 -11.48 -20.11 -1.04
N LYS A 205 -10.81 -20.71 -0.05
CA LYS A 205 -10.25 -20.00 1.11
C LYS A 205 -9.31 -18.89 0.64
N TRP A 206 -9.41 -17.71 1.25
CA TRP A 206 -8.67 -16.53 0.78
C TRP A 206 -7.15 -16.74 0.88
N GLU A 207 -6.71 -17.49 1.88
CA GLU A 207 -5.33 -17.84 2.14
C GLU A 207 -4.72 -18.62 0.96
N GLU A 208 -5.48 -19.54 0.36
CA GLU A 208 -5.06 -20.32 -0.82
C GLU A 208 -5.00 -19.43 -2.08
N VAL A 209 -5.91 -18.46 -2.20
CA VAL A 209 -5.88 -17.48 -3.29
C VAL A 209 -4.64 -16.57 -3.20
N CYS A 210 -4.20 -16.25 -1.99
CA CYS A 210 -3.00 -15.45 -1.72
C CYS A 210 -1.68 -16.21 -1.94
N LEU A 211 -1.70 -17.49 -2.31
CA LEU A 211 -0.47 -18.19 -2.63
C LEU A 211 0.10 -17.68 -3.97
N PRO A 212 1.44 -17.69 -4.14
CA PRO A 212 2.07 -17.54 -5.43
C PRO A 212 1.52 -18.53 -6.45
N LYS A 213 1.62 -18.16 -7.73
CA LYS A 213 1.18 -19.02 -8.83
C LYS A 213 1.89 -20.37 -8.85
N GLN A 214 3.18 -20.38 -8.48
CA GLN A 214 4.01 -21.57 -8.37
C GLN A 214 3.57 -22.52 -7.24
N GLU A 215 2.84 -22.01 -6.25
CA GLU A 215 2.29 -22.77 -5.13
C GLU A 215 0.79 -23.04 -5.33
N GLY A 216 0.25 -22.76 -6.53
CA GLY A 216 -1.13 -23.04 -6.90
C GLY A 216 -2.13 -21.90 -6.69
N GLY A 217 -1.73 -20.76 -6.13
CA GLY A 217 -2.62 -19.62 -5.89
C GLY A 217 -2.73 -18.64 -7.06
N LEU A 218 -3.41 -17.51 -6.85
CA LEU A 218 -3.58 -16.45 -7.86
C LEU A 218 -2.46 -15.39 -7.82
N GLY A 219 -1.52 -15.48 -6.88
CA GLY A 219 -0.50 -14.47 -6.63
C GLY A 219 -1.07 -13.18 -6.05
N LEU A 220 -2.17 -13.27 -5.29
CA LEU A 220 -2.65 -12.19 -4.44
C LEU A 220 -1.83 -12.16 -3.13
N LYS A 221 -1.94 -11.09 -2.34
CA LYS A 221 -1.16 -10.92 -1.11
C LYS A 221 -2.08 -10.98 0.11
N ASN A 222 -1.64 -11.74 1.11
CA ASN A 222 -2.24 -11.68 2.43
C ASN A 222 -1.80 -10.38 3.11
N LEU A 223 -2.73 -9.45 3.26
CA LEU A 223 -2.40 -8.11 3.75
C LEU A 223 -2.07 -8.09 5.25
N LEU A 224 -2.51 -9.08 6.04
CA LEU A 224 -2.11 -9.18 7.46
C LEU A 224 -0.60 -9.42 7.58
N PHE A 225 -0.10 -10.44 6.87
CA PHE A 225 1.33 -10.73 6.84
C PHE A 225 2.12 -9.60 6.17
N TRP A 226 1.54 -8.93 5.17
CA TRP A 226 2.17 -7.78 4.54
C TRP A 226 2.35 -6.60 5.51
N ASN A 227 1.34 -6.30 6.32
CA ASN A 227 1.41 -5.25 7.36
C ASN A 227 2.45 -5.56 8.43
N GLN A 228 2.55 -6.83 8.85
CA GLN A 228 3.60 -7.30 9.77
C GLN A 228 5.01 -7.18 9.13
N ALA A 229 5.15 -7.54 7.85
CA ALA A 229 6.40 -7.40 7.11
C ALA A 229 6.81 -5.92 6.91
N CYS A 230 5.85 -5.02 6.68
CA CYS A 230 6.12 -3.57 6.66
C CYS A 230 6.61 -3.09 8.04
N SER A 231 5.97 -3.54 9.12
CA SER A 231 6.39 -3.20 10.49
C SER A 231 7.82 -3.67 10.77
N MET A 232 8.19 -4.86 10.29
CA MET A 232 9.54 -5.39 10.40
C MET A 232 10.56 -4.57 9.59
N LYS A 233 10.16 -3.93 8.49
CA LYS A 233 11.06 -2.99 7.78
C LYS A 233 11.47 -1.83 8.68
N LEU A 234 10.54 -1.31 9.48
CA LEU A 234 10.82 -0.23 10.43
C LEU A 234 11.76 -0.72 11.54
N LEU A 235 11.53 -1.92 12.10
CA LEU A 235 12.44 -2.55 13.06
C LEU A 235 13.85 -2.71 12.49
N TRP A 236 13.96 -3.15 11.24
CA TRP A 236 15.23 -3.34 10.56
C TRP A 236 16.01 -2.04 10.37
N ASP A 237 15.32 -0.96 9.97
CA ASP A 237 15.93 0.36 9.80
C ASP A 237 16.41 0.93 11.15
N ILE A 238 15.70 0.64 12.26
CA ILE A 238 16.14 0.97 13.62
C ILE A 238 17.35 0.12 14.02
N ALA A 239 17.31 -1.20 13.79
CA ALA A 239 18.38 -2.13 14.17
C ALA A 239 19.72 -1.77 13.53
N ASN A 240 19.70 -1.38 12.25
CA ASN A 240 20.90 -0.98 11.50
C ASN A 240 21.29 0.49 11.67
N LYS A 241 20.66 1.23 12.59
CA LYS A 241 20.94 2.66 12.84
C LYS A 241 20.98 3.47 11.54
N LYS A 242 20.00 3.24 10.65
CA LYS A 242 19.89 4.00 9.39
C LYS A 242 19.94 5.49 9.70
N ASP A 243 20.74 6.25 8.96
CA ASP A 243 20.85 7.69 9.18
C ASP A 243 19.57 8.41 8.73
N SER A 244 18.62 8.48 9.64
CA SER A 244 17.41 9.27 9.53
C SER A 244 17.11 9.90 10.88
N LEU A 245 16.53 11.11 10.85
CA LEU A 245 16.18 11.84 12.08
C LEU A 245 15.25 11.04 12.99
N TRP A 246 14.28 10.33 12.42
CA TRP A 246 13.34 9.53 13.20
C TRP A 246 14.01 8.31 13.84
N VAL A 247 14.98 7.66 13.17
CA VAL A 247 15.74 6.55 13.76
C VAL A 247 16.62 7.06 14.88
N ARG A 248 17.34 8.17 14.67
CA ARG A 248 18.14 8.82 15.73
C ARG A 248 17.30 9.20 16.94
N TRP A 249 16.11 9.74 16.72
CA TRP A 249 15.16 10.06 17.78
C TRP A 249 14.68 8.82 18.54
N VAL A 250 14.34 7.73 17.85
CA VAL A 250 13.94 6.46 18.49
C VAL A 250 15.08 5.90 19.35
N HIS A 251 16.32 5.94 18.84
CA HIS A 251 17.50 5.53 19.61
C HIS A 251 17.69 6.39 20.85
N SER A 252 17.62 7.71 20.73
CA SER A 252 17.76 8.63 21.87
C SER A 252 16.67 8.44 22.93
N LYS A 253 15.40 8.28 22.51
CA LYS A 253 14.26 8.20 23.41
C LYS A 253 14.05 6.81 24.03
N TYR A 254 14.06 5.75 23.21
CA TYR A 254 13.65 4.41 23.64
C TYR A 254 14.81 3.47 23.92
N LEU A 255 15.83 3.44 23.06
CA LEU A 255 16.89 2.43 23.15
C LEU A 255 18.07 2.89 24.02
N LYS A 256 18.38 4.18 24.04
CA LYS A 256 19.57 4.78 24.65
C LYS A 256 20.85 4.06 24.23
N GLN A 257 21.30 3.06 25.01
CA GLN A 257 22.48 2.22 24.73
C GLN A 257 22.13 0.75 24.42
N GLY A 258 20.87 0.35 24.55
CA GLY A 258 20.43 -1.03 24.35
C GLY A 258 20.16 -1.41 22.89
N THR A 259 20.06 -2.72 22.65
CA THR A 259 19.67 -3.25 21.34
C THR A 259 18.15 -3.35 21.20
N ILE A 260 17.66 -3.36 19.96
CA ILE A 260 16.21 -3.49 19.69
C ILE A 260 15.64 -4.84 20.14
N TRP A 261 16.48 -5.86 20.25
CA TRP A 261 16.11 -7.23 20.58
C TRP A 261 15.94 -7.44 22.09
N GLU A 262 16.72 -6.71 22.89
CA GLU A 262 16.71 -6.78 24.36
C GLU A 262 15.84 -5.69 25.00
N CYS A 263 15.38 -4.71 24.21
CA CYS A 263 14.56 -3.62 24.72
C CYS A 263 13.24 -4.14 25.35
N ASN A 264 12.94 -3.66 26.55
CA ASN A 264 11.68 -3.89 27.24
C ASN A 264 10.76 -2.68 27.10
N VAL A 265 9.47 -2.97 26.92
CA VAL A 265 8.42 -1.96 26.74
C VAL A 265 7.95 -1.47 28.12
N LYS A 266 7.92 -0.16 28.32
CA LYS A 266 7.37 0.49 29.52
C LYS A 266 5.87 0.74 29.39
N ASN A 267 5.18 0.91 30.51
CA ASN A 267 3.75 1.20 30.50
C ASN A 267 3.41 2.55 29.85
N ASP A 268 4.28 3.55 29.96
CA ASP A 268 4.06 4.88 29.36
C ASP A 268 4.49 4.98 27.88
N ASP A 269 5.03 3.89 27.30
CA ASP A 269 5.45 3.91 25.91
C ASP A 269 4.26 4.05 24.95
N CYS A 270 4.51 4.69 23.81
CA CYS A 270 3.48 4.87 22.80
C CYS A 270 3.03 3.53 22.23
N TYR A 271 1.73 3.41 21.92
CA TYR A 271 1.13 2.17 21.42
C TYR A 271 1.89 1.59 20.21
N TYR A 272 2.31 2.45 19.27
CA TYR A 272 3.05 2.04 18.08
C TYR A 272 4.36 1.35 18.44
N TRP A 273 5.11 1.89 19.40
CA TRP A 273 6.35 1.27 19.90
C TRP A 273 6.08 -0.11 20.50
N LYS A 274 5.06 -0.22 21.37
CA LYS A 274 4.68 -1.51 21.96
C LYS A 274 4.35 -2.53 20.89
N LYS A 275 3.58 -2.15 19.87
CA LYS A 275 3.15 -3.05 18.80
C LYS A 275 4.30 -3.46 17.89
N LEU A 276 5.19 -2.52 17.58
CA LEU A 276 6.40 -2.75 16.80
C LEU A 276 7.31 -3.77 17.51
N ILE A 277 7.56 -3.58 18.81
CA ILE A 277 8.37 -4.51 19.60
C ILE A 277 7.69 -5.87 19.76
N GLN A 278 6.38 -5.95 19.94
CA GLN A 278 5.66 -7.23 19.94
C GLN A 278 5.83 -8.00 18.62
N ASN A 279 5.79 -7.30 17.48
CA ASN A 279 5.96 -7.91 16.16
C ASN A 279 7.37 -8.48 15.95
N ARG A 280 8.40 -8.03 16.68
CA ARG A 280 9.79 -8.55 16.56
C ARG A 280 9.88 -10.06 16.76
N ARG A 281 9.00 -10.61 17.62
CA ARG A 281 8.96 -12.04 17.96
C ARG A 281 8.68 -12.94 16.76
N LEU A 282 7.99 -12.41 15.74
CA LEU A 282 7.63 -13.16 14.54
C LEU A 282 8.82 -13.37 13.57
N PHE A 283 9.91 -12.64 13.77
CA PHE A 283 11.07 -12.61 12.86
C PHE A 283 12.36 -13.08 13.53
N VAL A 284 12.25 -13.70 14.72
CA VAL A 284 13.40 -14.31 15.40
C VAL A 284 13.93 -15.47 14.54
N GLY A 285 15.23 -15.46 14.24
CA GLY A 285 15.88 -16.49 13.42
C GLY A 285 15.87 -16.23 11.91
N MET A 286 15.30 -15.11 11.44
CA MET A 286 15.40 -14.73 10.03
C MET A 286 16.81 -14.26 9.70
N ASN A 287 17.48 -14.90 8.74
CA ASN A 287 18.78 -14.43 8.24
C ASN A 287 18.58 -13.18 7.38
N THR A 288 19.16 -12.06 7.81
CA THR A 288 19.03 -10.75 7.16
C THR A 288 20.39 -10.16 6.78
N ALA A 289 21.42 -10.99 6.61
CA ALA A 289 22.78 -10.56 6.29
C ALA A 289 22.88 -9.67 5.03
N ASN A 290 22.01 -9.88 4.03
CA ASN A 290 22.00 -9.11 2.78
C ASN A 290 21.03 -7.91 2.80
N GLY A 291 20.56 -7.51 3.98
CA GLY A 291 19.51 -6.52 4.14
C GLY A 291 18.11 -7.13 4.19
N TYR A 292 17.12 -6.28 4.46
CA TYR A 292 15.72 -6.70 4.58
C TYR A 292 14.82 -5.95 3.59
N THR A 293 14.09 -6.73 2.80
CA THR A 293 12.96 -6.29 1.98
C THR A 293 11.64 -6.77 2.57
N VAL A 294 10.58 -5.98 2.37
CA VAL A 294 9.21 -6.35 2.80
C VAL A 294 8.76 -7.68 2.15
N LYS A 295 9.25 -7.99 0.95
CA LYS A 295 8.93 -9.23 0.25
C LYS A 295 9.55 -10.45 0.93
N GLU A 296 10.79 -10.35 1.41
CA GLU A 296 11.44 -11.43 2.16
C GLU A 296 10.74 -11.67 3.49
N GLY A 297 10.42 -10.63 4.25
CA GLY A 297 9.67 -10.79 5.49
C GLY A 297 8.26 -11.35 5.27
N TYR A 298 7.60 -10.98 4.17
CA TYR A 298 6.33 -11.59 3.79
C TYR A 298 6.47 -13.08 3.46
N ASN A 299 7.55 -13.47 2.77
CA ASN A 299 7.83 -14.87 2.47
C ASN A 299 8.18 -15.67 3.74
N TRP A 300 8.92 -15.06 4.67
CA TRP A 300 9.22 -15.64 5.98
C TRP A 300 7.93 -15.97 6.75
N LEU A 301 7.00 -15.02 6.87
CA LEU A 301 5.74 -15.21 7.60
C LEU A 301 4.81 -16.26 6.98
N LYS A 302 4.87 -16.45 5.66
CA LYS A 302 4.09 -17.50 4.99
C LYS A 302 4.64 -18.91 5.26
N GLY A 303 5.94 -19.02 5.58
CA GLY A 303 6.67 -20.27 5.59
C GLY A 303 6.97 -20.80 4.19
N ILE A 304 7.72 -21.90 4.14
CA ILE A 304 8.06 -22.60 2.90
C ILE A 304 6.91 -23.57 2.57
N ARG A 305 6.40 -23.49 1.34
CA ARG A 305 5.44 -24.45 0.80
C ARG A 305 6.01 -25.10 -0.46
N MET A 306 5.62 -26.34 -0.72
CA MET A 306 6.02 -27.07 -1.92
C MET A 306 5.44 -26.38 -3.16
N LYS A 307 6.27 -26.23 -4.19
CA LYS A 307 5.81 -25.83 -5.52
C LYS A 307 4.98 -26.96 -6.12
N VAL A 308 3.96 -26.59 -6.89
CA VAL A 308 3.10 -27.56 -7.56
C VAL A 308 3.49 -27.68 -9.03
N ASP A 309 3.69 -28.91 -9.51
CA ASP A 309 4.20 -29.18 -10.86
C ASP A 309 3.25 -28.67 -11.96
N TRP A 310 1.94 -28.69 -11.69
CA TRP A 310 0.94 -28.20 -12.64
C TRP A 310 0.94 -26.68 -12.80
N ALA A 311 1.60 -25.91 -11.90
CA ALA A 311 1.62 -24.46 -11.98
C ALA A 311 2.22 -23.97 -13.30
N GLU A 312 3.29 -24.59 -13.76
CA GLU A 312 3.95 -24.19 -15.01
C GLU A 312 3.04 -24.41 -16.21
N VAL A 313 2.25 -25.48 -16.18
CA VAL A 313 1.27 -25.78 -17.23
C VAL A 313 0.16 -24.73 -17.22
N VAL A 314 -0.56 -24.57 -16.10
CA VAL A 314 -1.73 -23.69 -15.98
C VAL A 314 -1.38 -22.21 -16.20
N TRP A 315 -0.22 -21.78 -15.73
CA TRP A 315 0.20 -20.38 -15.80
C TRP A 315 1.12 -20.07 -16.99
N SER A 316 1.37 -21.04 -17.87
CA SER A 316 2.17 -20.82 -19.07
C SER A 316 1.57 -19.74 -19.95
N ARG A 317 2.44 -18.92 -20.56
CA ARG A 317 2.04 -17.83 -21.46
C ARG A 317 1.26 -18.34 -22.69
N TRP A 318 1.52 -19.59 -23.09
CA TRP A 318 0.92 -20.26 -24.25
C TRP A 318 -0.55 -20.68 -24.04
N LEU A 319 -0.98 -20.88 -22.79
CA LEU A 319 -2.36 -21.24 -22.44
C LEU A 319 -3.26 -20.04 -22.16
N ILE A 320 -2.73 -18.80 -22.20
CA ILE A 320 -3.55 -17.58 -22.08
C ILE A 320 -4.40 -17.45 -23.36
N PRO A 321 -5.75 -17.50 -23.28
CA PRO A 321 -6.56 -17.58 -24.49
C PRO A 321 -6.43 -16.32 -25.36
N LEU A 322 -5.70 -16.44 -26.47
CA LEU A 322 -5.79 -15.49 -27.59
C LEU A 322 -7.17 -15.69 -28.25
N ARG A 323 -7.95 -14.61 -28.26
CA ARG A 323 -9.30 -14.30 -28.80
C ARG A 323 -10.04 -15.22 -29.81
N ASN A 324 -9.46 -16.28 -30.38
CA ASN A 324 -10.00 -17.04 -31.52
C ASN A 324 -10.30 -18.54 -31.26
N TRP A 325 -10.75 -18.92 -30.06
CA TRP A 325 -11.00 -20.34 -29.72
C TRP A 325 -12.33 -20.93 -30.26
N ARG A 326 -13.21 -20.11 -30.86
CA ARG A 326 -14.60 -20.53 -31.18
C ARG A 326 -14.79 -21.39 -32.44
N ARG A 327 -13.76 -21.60 -33.28
CA ARG A 327 -13.99 -22.10 -34.65
C ARG A 327 -13.68 -23.58 -34.93
N ARG A 328 -13.18 -24.38 -33.97
CA ARG A 328 -12.49 -25.62 -34.39
C ARG A 328 -12.74 -26.92 -33.62
N TRP A 329 -13.79 -27.06 -32.81
CA TRP A 329 -14.03 -28.36 -32.15
C TRP A 329 -15.50 -28.78 -32.20
N SER A 330 -15.83 -29.52 -33.26
CA SER A 330 -16.90 -30.51 -33.31
C SER A 330 -16.55 -31.70 -32.39
N TRP A 331 -17.58 -32.34 -31.86
CA TRP A 331 -17.52 -33.36 -30.81
C TRP A 331 -17.17 -34.74 -31.35
N GLU A 332 -16.34 -35.51 -30.63
CA GLU A 332 -16.49 -36.96 -30.41
C GLU A 332 -15.49 -37.53 -29.35
N GLU A 333 -16.08 -38.41 -28.53
CA GLU A 333 -15.75 -39.55 -27.64
C GLU A 333 -14.48 -39.82 -26.77
N ALA A 334 -14.81 -40.47 -25.63
CA ALA A 334 -14.18 -41.52 -24.79
C ALA A 334 -13.06 -41.28 -23.73
N GLY A 335 -13.37 -41.65 -22.45
CA GLY A 335 -12.70 -42.77 -21.74
C GLY A 335 -11.88 -42.58 -20.43
N ASN A 336 -12.53 -42.74 -19.24
CA ASN A 336 -12.11 -42.83 -17.79
C ASN A 336 -10.61 -43.07 -17.39
N ARG A 337 -9.97 -42.52 -16.31
CA ARG A 337 -10.00 -42.66 -14.82
C ARG A 337 -9.37 -41.50 -13.95
N ASN A 338 -9.98 -41.23 -12.78
CA ASN A 338 -9.43 -40.84 -11.46
C ASN A 338 -8.80 -39.43 -11.18
N GLY A 339 -9.49 -38.65 -10.32
CA GLY A 339 -9.22 -38.74 -8.87
C GLY A 339 -8.23 -37.80 -8.18
N ALA A 340 -7.77 -36.68 -8.77
CA ALA A 340 -6.98 -35.66 -8.05
C ALA A 340 -7.18 -34.21 -8.59
N TRP A 341 -8.12 -34.03 -9.52
CA TRP A 341 -8.12 -32.89 -10.46
C TRP A 341 -9.14 -31.78 -10.16
N LEU A 342 -9.93 -31.91 -9.09
CA LEU A 342 -11.03 -30.98 -8.78
C LEU A 342 -10.57 -29.58 -8.35
N HIS A 343 -9.40 -29.46 -7.71
CA HIS A 343 -8.82 -28.16 -7.35
C HIS A 343 -8.21 -27.43 -8.56
N THR A 344 -7.55 -28.17 -9.45
CA THR A 344 -6.92 -27.64 -10.67
C THR A 344 -7.95 -27.11 -11.67
N LEU A 345 -9.09 -27.80 -11.81
CA LEU A 345 -10.19 -27.40 -12.70
C LEU A 345 -10.92 -26.13 -12.21
N GLN A 346 -11.03 -25.91 -10.90
CA GLN A 346 -11.60 -24.67 -10.37
C GLN A 346 -10.75 -23.46 -10.75
N HIS A 347 -9.42 -23.55 -10.63
CA HIS A 347 -8.52 -22.43 -10.92
C HIS A 347 -8.50 -22.08 -12.42
N VAL A 348 -8.54 -23.10 -13.30
CA VAL A 348 -8.65 -22.91 -14.76
C VAL A 348 -10.03 -22.35 -15.14
N ALA A 349 -11.12 -22.82 -14.53
CA ALA A 349 -12.48 -22.34 -14.77
C ALA A 349 -12.72 -20.91 -14.28
N ILE A 350 -12.01 -20.47 -13.23
CA ILE A 350 -12.05 -19.08 -12.74
C ILE A 350 -11.39 -18.13 -13.75
N LEU A 351 -10.37 -18.56 -14.48
CA LEU A 351 -9.65 -17.70 -15.43
C LEU A 351 -10.34 -17.60 -16.80
N SER A 352 -11.10 -18.62 -17.21
CA SER A 352 -11.72 -18.67 -18.54
C SER A 352 -12.94 -17.75 -18.73
N GLY A 353 -13.45 -17.13 -17.66
CA GLY A 353 -14.21 -15.88 -17.74
C GLY A 353 -15.56 -15.85 -18.49
N ARG A 354 -16.04 -16.92 -19.14
CA ARG A 354 -17.38 -16.95 -19.78
C ARG A 354 -18.08 -18.32 -19.71
N LEU A 355 -19.35 -18.26 -19.26
CA LEU A 355 -20.50 -19.13 -19.57
C LEU A 355 -20.56 -20.61 -19.12
N GLU A 356 -19.47 -21.30 -18.81
CA GLU A 356 -19.58 -22.74 -18.52
C GLU A 356 -19.97 -23.10 -17.07
N THR A 357 -19.94 -22.14 -16.15
CA THR A 357 -20.35 -22.37 -14.74
C THR A 357 -21.83 -22.75 -14.60
N ARG A 358 -22.72 -22.31 -15.51
CA ARG A 358 -24.14 -22.69 -15.46
C ARG A 358 -24.38 -24.16 -15.86
N ARG A 359 -23.57 -24.73 -16.75
CA ARG A 359 -23.66 -26.16 -17.14
C ARG A 359 -22.99 -27.06 -16.10
N PHE A 360 -21.91 -26.59 -15.48
CA PHE A 360 -21.22 -27.29 -14.39
C PHE A 360 -22.11 -27.46 -13.13
N ILE A 361 -22.97 -26.47 -12.85
CA ILE A 361 -23.88 -26.50 -11.69
C ILE A 361 -25.07 -27.44 -11.91
N ARG A 362 -25.69 -27.46 -13.11
CA ARG A 362 -26.76 -28.44 -13.42
C ARG A 362 -26.26 -29.88 -13.52
N ALA A 363 -24.99 -30.09 -13.84
CA ALA A 363 -24.38 -31.42 -13.89
C ALA A 363 -24.14 -32.03 -12.49
N LYS A 364 -24.17 -31.22 -11.42
CA LYS A 364 -24.04 -31.73 -10.04
C LYS A 364 -25.30 -32.45 -9.56
N GLU A 365 -26.46 -32.20 -10.18
CA GLU A 365 -27.74 -32.85 -9.88
C GLU A 365 -28.01 -34.09 -10.75
N SER A 366 -27.28 -34.29 -11.84
CA SER A 366 -27.44 -35.47 -12.71
C SER A 366 -26.16 -36.30 -12.70
N ARG A 367 -26.22 -37.47 -12.05
CA ARG A 367 -25.17 -38.51 -12.07
C ARG A 367 -24.92 -39.02 -13.51
N ARG A 368 -24.22 -38.26 -14.36
CA ARG A 368 -23.78 -38.73 -15.68
C ARG A 368 -22.31 -38.43 -15.95
N ASN A 369 -21.63 -39.50 -16.38
CA ASN A 369 -20.21 -39.64 -16.71
C ASN A 369 -19.74 -38.73 -17.85
N LEU A 370 -19.59 -37.42 -17.63
CA LEU A 370 -19.01 -36.52 -18.64
C LEU A 370 -17.51 -36.17 -18.42
N HIS A 371 -16.83 -36.87 -17.51
CA HIS A 371 -15.62 -36.33 -16.88
C HIS A 371 -14.27 -36.92 -17.29
N PHE A 372 -14.14 -37.55 -18.47
CA PHE A 372 -12.83 -38.08 -18.88
C PHE A 372 -12.23 -37.61 -20.20
N GLY A 373 -13.05 -37.31 -21.20
CA GLY A 373 -12.54 -36.91 -22.52
C GLY A 373 -11.73 -35.60 -22.51
N VAL A 374 -12.03 -34.67 -21.60
CA VAL A 374 -11.31 -33.38 -21.50
C VAL A 374 -9.90 -33.55 -20.91
N LEU A 375 -9.74 -34.49 -19.98
CA LEU A 375 -8.46 -34.82 -19.34
C LEU A 375 -7.52 -35.54 -20.31
N VAL A 376 -8.05 -36.49 -21.10
CA VAL A 376 -7.29 -37.21 -22.14
C VAL A 376 -6.88 -36.27 -23.27
N LYS A 377 -7.74 -35.34 -23.71
CA LYS A 377 -7.42 -34.40 -24.80
C LYS A 377 -6.30 -33.41 -24.44
N LEU A 378 -6.20 -32.98 -23.18
CA LEU A 378 -5.09 -32.14 -22.70
C LEU A 378 -3.77 -32.93 -22.60
N LEU A 379 -3.82 -34.20 -22.18
CA LEU A 379 -2.67 -35.11 -22.12
C LEU A 379 -2.15 -35.47 -23.53
N VAL A 380 -3.04 -35.78 -24.48
CA VAL A 380 -2.69 -36.11 -25.87
C VAL A 380 -2.09 -34.91 -26.61
N TYR A 381 -2.59 -33.69 -26.37
CA TYR A 381 -1.98 -32.49 -26.93
C TYR A 381 -0.54 -32.28 -26.42
N HIS A 382 -0.27 -32.65 -25.16
CA HIS A 382 1.06 -32.47 -24.56
C HIS A 382 2.08 -33.54 -25.01
N LEU A 383 1.64 -34.78 -25.24
CA LEU A 383 2.47 -35.85 -25.82
C LEU A 383 2.82 -35.57 -27.28
N ARG A 384 1.97 -34.87 -28.03
CA ARG A 384 2.19 -34.54 -29.45
C ARG A 384 3.11 -33.34 -29.69
N VAL A 385 3.32 -32.49 -28.68
CA VAL A 385 4.19 -31.28 -28.77
C VAL A 385 5.61 -31.55 -28.27
N LYS A 386 5.85 -32.72 -27.65
CA LYS A 386 7.18 -33.16 -27.20
C LYS A 386 7.73 -34.37 -27.98
N GLY A 387 7.09 -34.75 -29.09
CA GLY A 387 7.57 -35.77 -30.03
C GLY A 387 8.27 -35.12 -31.22
#